data_AF-A0A962XWE7-F1
#
_entry.id   AF-A0A962XWE7-F1
#
_cell.length_a   1.000
_cell.length_b   1.000
_cell.length_c   1.000
_cell.angle_alpha   90.00
_cell.angle_beta   90.00
_cell.angle_gamma   90.00
#
_symmetry.space_group_name_H-M   'P 1'
#
loop_
_entity.id
_entity.type
_entity.pdbx_description
1 polymer ?
#
loop_
_entity_poly.entity_id
_entity_poly.type
_entity_poly.pdbx_seq_one_letter_code
_entity_poly.pdbx_strand_id
1 'polypeptide(L)'
;MGTQVPRQASQDVDAVERLVARLLRKYRDRICAELTVPAQAANTVDLPDDLLPPLRRALAARGVTRLYTHQAEAWQLAQARRHFVVVTPTASGKTLCYNLPVLQTIAAEGGKALYLFPTK
;
A
#
# COMPACT_ATOMS: atom_id res chain seq x y z
N MET A 1 -10.19 -19.51 24.28
CA MET A 1 -10.24 -18.21 24.97
C MET A 1 -9.07 -17.37 24.48
N GLY A 2 -9.27 -16.61 23.40
CA GLY A 2 -8.26 -15.69 22.86
C GLY A 2 -8.80 -14.28 23.02
N THR A 3 -8.14 -13.48 23.85
CA THR A 3 -8.44 -12.08 24.10
C THR A 3 -8.23 -11.27 22.82
N GLN A 4 -9.32 -10.93 22.12
CA GLN A 4 -9.32 -9.84 21.16
C GLN A 4 -9.23 -8.53 21.95
N VAL A 5 -8.10 -7.82 21.79
CA VAL A 5 -7.97 -6.42 22.21
C VAL A 5 -8.91 -5.58 21.32
N PRO A 6 -9.89 -4.82 21.86
CA PRO A 6 -10.75 -3.99 21.06
C PRO A 6 -10.03 -2.72 20.59
N ARG A 7 -10.30 -2.35 19.33
CA ARG A 7 -9.84 -1.20 18.54
C ARG A 7 -9.74 0.14 19.32
N GLN A 8 -8.56 0.77 19.29
CA GLN A 8 -8.32 2.18 19.66
C GLN A 8 -8.68 3.20 18.55
N ALA A 9 -8.97 2.76 17.32
CA ALA A 9 -9.09 3.63 16.15
C ALA A 9 -10.24 4.66 16.21
N SER A 10 -11.34 4.39 16.93
CA SER A 10 -12.47 5.34 17.01
C SER A 10 -12.19 6.52 17.95
N GLN A 11 -11.47 6.30 19.04
CA GLN A 11 -11.14 7.37 20.00
C GLN A 11 -10.10 8.36 19.44
N ASP A 12 -9.19 7.85 18.60
CA ASP A 12 -8.14 8.65 17.96
C ASP A 12 -8.70 9.57 16.87
N VAL A 13 -9.64 9.09 16.05
CA VAL A 13 -10.32 9.92 15.03
C VAL A 13 -11.04 11.07 15.72
N ASP A 14 -11.81 10.79 16.77
CA ASP A 14 -12.50 11.83 17.53
C ASP A 14 -11.51 12.82 18.18
N ALA A 15 -10.33 12.38 18.60
CA ALA A 15 -9.30 13.24 19.17
C ALA A 15 -8.67 14.18 18.12
N VAL A 16 -8.38 13.65 16.93
CA VAL A 16 -7.87 14.45 15.80
C VAL A 16 -8.92 15.47 15.37
N GLU A 17 -10.18 15.08 15.22
CA GLU A 17 -11.27 15.99 14.85
C GLU A 17 -11.44 17.12 15.87
N ARG A 18 -11.40 16.81 17.17
CA ARG A 18 -11.42 17.83 18.24
C ARG A 18 -10.23 18.78 18.15
N LEU A 19 -9.04 18.26 17.85
CA LEU A 19 -7.84 19.08 17.68
C LEU A 19 -7.99 20.02 16.48
N VAL A 20 -8.43 19.51 15.34
CA VAL A 20 -8.66 20.30 14.11
C VAL A 20 -9.67 21.41 14.40
N ALA A 21 -10.84 21.09 14.98
CA ALA A 21 -11.85 22.07 15.33
C ALA A 21 -11.33 23.18 16.27
N ARG A 22 -10.45 22.82 17.22
CA ARG A 22 -9.80 23.78 18.13
C ARG A 22 -8.81 24.68 17.38
N LEU A 23 -8.03 24.15 16.45
CA LEU A 23 -7.06 24.90 15.66
C LEU A 23 -7.75 25.89 14.73
N LEU A 24 -8.78 25.45 14.01
CA LEU A 24 -9.58 26.30 13.13
C LEU A 24 -10.18 27.48 13.89
N ARG A 25 -10.71 27.23 15.09
CA ARG A 25 -11.27 28.29 15.96
C ARG A 25 -10.20 29.27 16.45
N LYS A 26 -9.06 28.76 16.93
CA LYS A 26 -8.00 29.56 17.57
C LYS A 26 -7.25 30.45 16.57
N TYR A 27 -7.05 29.96 15.35
CA TYR A 27 -6.23 30.62 14.33
C TYR A 27 -7.03 31.11 13.13
N ARG A 28 -8.34 31.32 13.28
CA ARG A 28 -9.28 31.67 12.20
C ARG A 28 -8.79 32.83 11.31
N ASP A 29 -8.15 33.85 11.91
CA ASP A 29 -7.70 35.05 11.18
C ASP A 29 -6.31 34.85 10.51
N ARG A 30 -5.71 33.65 10.64
CA ARG A 30 -4.39 33.28 10.08
C ARG A 30 -4.47 32.10 9.09
N ILE A 31 -5.61 31.43 8.99
CA ILE A 31 -5.83 30.31 8.07
C ILE A 31 -6.50 30.85 6.82
N CYS A 32 -5.81 30.81 5.69
CA CYS A 32 -6.31 31.35 4.42
C CYS A 32 -7.19 30.37 3.64
N ALA A 33 -7.01 29.06 3.86
CA ALA A 33 -7.78 28.01 3.20
C ALA A 33 -7.78 26.71 4.02
N GLU A 34 -8.85 25.94 3.89
CA GLU A 34 -9.00 24.58 4.40
C GLU A 34 -9.44 23.67 3.26
N LEU A 35 -8.81 22.50 3.13
CA LEU A 35 -9.15 21.49 2.15
C LEU A 35 -9.25 20.12 2.83
N THR A 36 -10.47 19.56 2.85
CA THR A 36 -10.71 18.19 3.29
C THR A 36 -10.71 17.27 2.08
N VAL A 37 -9.77 16.32 2.04
CA VAL A 37 -9.76 15.27 1.03
C VAL A 37 -10.57 14.08 1.56
N PRO A 38 -11.60 13.61 0.85
CA PRO A 38 -12.44 12.52 1.31
C PRO A 38 -11.65 11.21 1.42
N ALA A 39 -12.00 10.37 2.39
CA ALA A 39 -11.45 9.02 2.49
C ALA A 39 -11.87 8.19 1.27
N GLN A 40 -10.92 7.39 0.75
CA GLN A 40 -11.16 6.52 -0.39
C GLN A 40 -10.92 5.07 0.00
N ALA A 41 -11.90 4.21 -0.32
CA ALA A 41 -11.76 2.78 -0.13
C ALA A 41 -10.70 2.19 -1.07
N ALA A 42 -10.04 1.14 -0.60
CA ALA A 42 -9.05 0.40 -1.38
C ALA A 42 -9.70 -0.38 -2.54
N ASN A 43 -9.26 -0.12 -3.77
CA ASN A 43 -9.59 -0.96 -4.92
C ASN A 43 -8.64 -2.15 -4.97
N THR A 44 -9.16 -3.35 -4.68
CA THR A 44 -8.37 -4.58 -4.58
C THR A 44 -8.88 -5.67 -5.51
N VAL A 45 -7.96 -6.54 -5.93
CA VAL A 45 -8.20 -7.72 -6.75
C VAL A 45 -7.51 -8.93 -6.12
N ASP A 46 -7.92 -10.12 -6.50
CA ASP A 46 -7.37 -11.35 -5.95
C ASP A 46 -5.92 -11.55 -6.37
N LEU A 47 -5.19 -12.36 -5.61
CA LEU A 47 -3.80 -12.69 -5.91
C LEU A 47 -3.72 -13.47 -7.24
N PRO A 48 -2.79 -13.12 -8.16
CA PRO A 48 -2.67 -13.76 -9.46
C PRO A 48 -2.55 -15.29 -9.37
N ASP A 49 -3.21 -16.01 -10.27
CA ASP A 49 -3.21 -17.49 -10.26
C ASP A 49 -1.84 -18.09 -10.58
N ASP A 50 -1.04 -17.37 -11.37
CA ASP A 50 0.33 -17.73 -11.73
C ASP A 50 1.36 -17.39 -10.63
N LEU A 51 0.92 -16.81 -9.50
CA LEU A 51 1.79 -16.55 -8.36
C LEU A 51 2.25 -17.85 -7.69
N LEU A 52 3.56 -18.01 -7.54
CA LEU A 52 4.14 -19.20 -6.92
C LEU A 52 3.56 -19.46 -5.50
N PRO A 53 3.24 -20.73 -5.14
CA PRO A 53 2.67 -21.04 -3.83
C PRO A 53 3.49 -20.56 -2.62
N PRO A 54 4.84 -20.61 -2.60
CA PRO A 54 5.64 -20.03 -1.52
C PRO A 54 5.44 -18.51 -1.36
N LEU A 55 5.32 -17.76 -2.46
CA LEU A 55 5.09 -16.32 -2.42
C LEU A 55 3.68 -15.99 -1.93
N ARG A 56 2.67 -16.74 -2.38
CA ARG A 56 1.30 -16.62 -1.87
C ARG A 56 1.25 -16.80 -0.36
N ARG A 57 1.95 -17.80 0.20
CA ARG A 57 2.05 -18.01 1.66
C ARG A 57 2.78 -16.87 2.36
N ALA A 58 3.89 -16.38 1.78
CA ALA A 58 4.65 -15.28 2.35
C ALA A 58 3.85 -13.96 2.40
N LEU A 59 3.04 -13.69 1.38
CA LEU A 59 2.12 -12.56 1.35
C LEU A 59 1.03 -12.70 2.42
N ALA A 60 0.39 -13.87 2.51
CA ALA A 60 -0.64 -14.14 3.50
C ALA A 60 -0.12 -13.99 4.94
N ALA A 61 1.10 -14.48 5.22
CA ALA A 61 1.76 -14.31 6.52
C ALA A 61 2.01 -12.85 6.91
N ARG A 62 2.04 -11.94 5.93
CA ARG A 62 2.19 -10.48 6.11
C ARG A 62 0.85 -9.74 6.06
N GLY A 63 -0.27 -10.46 6.07
CA GLY A 63 -1.62 -9.89 5.97
C GLY A 63 -2.03 -9.45 4.57
N VAL A 64 -1.25 -9.78 3.54
CA VAL A 64 -1.56 -9.44 2.14
C VAL A 64 -2.29 -10.60 1.49
N THR A 65 -3.62 -10.54 1.47
CA THR A 65 -4.50 -11.56 0.87
C THR A 65 -5.04 -11.17 -0.50
N ARG A 66 -4.94 -9.89 -0.86
CA ARG A 66 -5.36 -9.28 -2.13
C ARG A 66 -4.34 -8.25 -2.56
N LEU A 67 -4.24 -7.99 -3.86
CA LEU A 67 -3.42 -6.89 -4.40
C LEU A 67 -4.28 -5.64 -4.56
N TYR A 68 -3.67 -4.46 -4.42
CA TYR A 68 -4.26 -3.27 -5.00
C TYR A 68 -4.28 -3.38 -6.54
N THR A 69 -5.25 -2.73 -7.18
CA THR A 69 -5.38 -2.71 -8.65
C THR A 69 -4.08 -2.31 -9.37
N HIS A 70 -3.37 -1.28 -8.91
CA HIS A 70 -2.08 -0.86 -9.49
C HIS A 70 -0.95 -1.88 -9.30
N GLN A 71 -0.99 -2.68 -8.23
CA GLN A 71 -0.02 -3.76 -8.01
C GLN A 71 -0.28 -4.93 -8.98
N ALA A 72 -1.55 -5.25 -9.24
CA ALA A 72 -1.93 -6.27 -10.21
C ALA A 72 -1.61 -5.85 -11.64
N GLU A 73 -1.79 -4.57 -11.98
CA GLU A 73 -1.36 -4.03 -13.29
C GLU A 73 0.16 -4.12 -13.46
N ALA A 74 0.93 -3.73 -12.43
CA ALA A 74 2.38 -3.88 -12.44
C ALA A 74 2.82 -5.35 -12.59
N TRP A 75 2.12 -6.28 -11.92
CA TRP A 75 2.33 -7.72 -12.08
C TRP A 75 2.14 -8.16 -13.53
N GLN A 76 1.00 -7.83 -14.14
CA GLN A 76 0.69 -8.20 -15.52
C GLN A 76 1.72 -7.65 -16.52
N LEU A 77 2.11 -6.38 -16.37
CA LEU A 77 3.13 -5.76 -17.21
C LEU A 77 4.50 -6.43 -17.05
N ALA A 78 4.88 -6.76 -15.82
CA ALA A 78 6.14 -7.43 -15.54
C ALA A 78 6.18 -8.86 -16.11
N GLN A 79 5.10 -9.65 -15.93
CA GLN A 79 4.98 -11.00 -16.49
C GLN A 79 5.01 -10.98 -18.03
N ALA A 80 4.46 -9.92 -18.63
CA ALA A 80 4.56 -9.66 -20.08
C ALA A 80 5.92 -9.09 -20.54
N ARG A 81 6.92 -9.02 -19.64
CA ARG A 81 8.26 -8.45 -19.88
C ARG A 81 8.25 -7.02 -20.43
N ARG A 82 7.29 -6.20 -19.96
CA ARG A 82 7.17 -4.79 -20.32
C ARG A 82 7.78 -3.89 -19.25
N HIS A 83 8.43 -2.82 -19.68
CA HIS A 83 8.87 -1.75 -18.78
C HIS A 83 7.67 -0.90 -18.36
N PHE A 84 7.64 -0.46 -17.10
CA PHE A 84 6.58 0.36 -16.55
C PHE A 84 7.09 1.34 -15.49
N VAL A 85 6.32 2.41 -15.27
CA VAL A 85 6.55 3.39 -14.21
C VAL A 85 5.30 3.43 -13.32
N VAL A 86 5.49 3.32 -12.00
CA VAL A 86 4.38 3.35 -11.05
C VAL A 86 4.27 4.73 -10.42
N VAL A 87 3.19 5.44 -10.74
CA VAL A 87 2.89 6.76 -10.17
C VAL A 87 1.75 6.62 -9.17
N THR A 88 2.08 6.49 -7.88
CA THR A 88 1.07 6.40 -6.81
C THR A 88 1.52 7.16 -5.55
N PRO A 89 0.58 7.66 -4.71
CA PRO A 89 0.90 8.40 -3.49
C PRO A 89 1.78 7.62 -2.51
N THR A 90 2.48 8.29 -1.59
CA THR A 90 3.24 7.63 -0.52
C THR A 90 2.36 6.68 0.29
N ALA A 91 2.95 5.58 0.79
CA ALA A 91 2.25 4.49 1.50
C ALA A 91 1.23 3.66 0.67
N SER A 92 1.16 3.84 -0.65
CA SER A 92 0.31 3.04 -1.56
C SER A 92 0.78 1.61 -1.84
N GLY A 93 1.90 1.17 -1.26
CA GLY A 93 2.47 -0.16 -1.53
C GLY A 93 3.23 -0.31 -2.86
N LYS A 94 3.84 0.77 -3.38
CA LYS A 94 4.75 0.74 -4.57
C LYS A 94 5.83 -0.33 -4.48
N THR A 95 6.35 -0.56 -3.29
CA THR A 95 7.42 -1.56 -3.07
C THR A 95 7.02 -2.95 -3.56
N LEU A 96 5.75 -3.34 -3.40
CA LEU A 96 5.28 -4.63 -3.86
C LEU A 96 5.19 -4.70 -5.39
N CYS A 97 4.98 -3.57 -6.09
CA CYS A 97 4.86 -3.53 -7.55
C CYS A 97 6.14 -3.99 -8.26
N TYR A 98 7.32 -3.70 -7.69
CA TYR A 98 8.60 -4.16 -8.24
C TYR A 98 9.15 -5.40 -7.53
N ASN A 99 8.89 -5.59 -6.23
CA ASN A 99 9.41 -6.76 -5.52
C ASN A 99 8.70 -8.05 -5.90
N LEU A 100 7.37 -8.02 -6.09
CA LEU A 100 6.61 -9.25 -6.33
C LEU A 100 7.04 -9.93 -7.64
N PRO A 101 7.17 -9.22 -8.79
CA PRO A 101 7.66 -9.84 -10.02
C PRO A 101 9.12 -10.28 -9.96
N VAL A 102 9.98 -9.52 -9.27
CA VAL A 102 11.40 -9.90 -9.09
C VAL A 102 11.50 -11.20 -8.29
N LEU A 103 10.78 -11.29 -7.18
CA LEU A 103 10.77 -12.49 -6.34
C LEU A 103 10.18 -13.70 -7.08
N GLN A 104 9.11 -13.51 -7.87
CA GLN A 104 8.54 -14.54 -8.73
C GLN A 104 9.60 -15.08 -9.70
N THR A 105 10.27 -14.18 -10.43
CA THR A 105 11.28 -14.55 -11.43
C THR A 105 12.44 -15.29 -10.80
N ILE A 106 13.01 -14.74 -9.71
CA ILE A 106 14.16 -15.36 -9.03
C ILE A 106 13.79 -16.72 -8.44
N ALA A 107 12.57 -16.88 -7.90
CA ALA A 107 12.12 -18.14 -7.33
C ALA A 107 11.78 -19.20 -8.40
N ALA A 108 11.31 -18.80 -9.58
CA ALA A 108 10.95 -19.70 -10.67
C ALA A 108 12.16 -20.11 -11.53
N GLU A 109 12.99 -19.14 -11.91
CA GLU A 109 14.00 -19.26 -12.96
C GLU A 109 15.42 -18.98 -12.45
N GLY A 110 15.57 -18.45 -11.24
CA GLY A 110 16.83 -17.91 -10.73
C GLY A 110 17.13 -16.51 -11.28
N GLY A 111 18.36 -16.04 -11.08
CA GLY A 111 18.83 -14.76 -11.62
C GLY A 111 19.13 -13.69 -10.58
N LYS A 112 19.30 -12.44 -11.04
CA LYS A 112 19.68 -11.29 -10.23
C LYS A 112 18.86 -10.08 -10.63
N ALA A 113 18.61 -9.19 -9.68
CA ALA A 113 17.94 -7.91 -9.91
C ALA A 113 18.80 -6.77 -9.35
N LEU A 114 18.81 -5.63 -10.05
CA LEU A 114 19.50 -4.42 -9.62
C LEU A 114 18.46 -3.41 -9.13
N TYR A 115 18.67 -2.92 -7.91
CA TYR A 115 17.83 -1.91 -7.30
C TYR A 115 18.63 -0.62 -7.18
N LEU A 116 18.11 0.46 -7.75
CA LEU A 116 18.71 1.78 -7.72
C LEU A 116 17.83 2.70 -6.89
N PHE A 117 18.38 3.21 -5.78
CA PHE A 117 17.73 4.18 -4.92
C PHE A 117 18.52 5.49 -4.93
N PRO A 118 17.87 6.65 -4.83
CA PRO A 118 18.54 7.95 -4.89
C PRO A 118 19.42 8.23 -3.67
N THR A 119 19.25 7.46 -2.58
CA THR A 119 19.97 7.60 -1.33
C THR A 119 20.39 6.23 -0.81
N LYS A 120 21.42 6.20 0.05
CA LYS A 120 21.82 5.02 0.83
C LYS A 120 20.85 4.75 1.98
#